data_AF-A0AAD6IPU8-F1
#
_entry.id   AF-A0AAD6IPU8-F1
#
_cell.length_a   1.000
_cell.length_b   1.000
_cell.length_c   1.000
_cell.angle_alpha   90.00
_cell.angle_beta   90.00
_cell.angle_gamma   90.00
#
_symmetry.space_group_name_H-M   'P 1'
#
loop_
_entity.id
_entity.type
_entity.pdbx_description
1 polymer ?
#
loop_
_entity_poly.entity_id
_entity_poly.type
_entity_poly.pdbx_seq_one_letter_code
_entity_poly.pdbx_strand_id
1 'polypeptide(L)'
;MPPKRTPKANEDTPSNRHIQEQADRPASPSAEDQEGQRKATIPPELLAKLLKNFMEDEGTKISGAATKTVGEYMHLFLTEAVYRAVSNRRDGDPWAKTNAGLMLEVDDLEKITPQLLLDF
;
A
#
# COMPACT_ATOMS: atom_id res chain seq x y z
N MET A 1 21.41 -61.02 -56.21
CA MET A 1 20.73 -59.99 -57.02
C MET A 1 20.45 -58.79 -56.11
N PRO A 2 20.83 -57.55 -56.48
CA PRO A 2 20.43 -56.35 -55.76
C PRO A 2 19.00 -55.92 -56.18
N PRO A 3 18.34 -55.02 -55.43
CA PRO A 3 18.28 -53.64 -55.94
C PRO A 3 18.43 -52.54 -54.89
N LYS A 4 18.83 -51.37 -55.41
CA LYS A 4 19.18 -50.09 -54.78
C LYS A 4 17.94 -49.25 -54.41
N ARG A 5 18.07 -48.37 -53.40
CA ARG A 5 17.63 -46.96 -53.43
C ARG A 5 18.35 -46.13 -52.34
N THR A 6 18.95 -45.03 -52.77
CA THR A 6 19.55 -43.92 -52.00
C THR A 6 18.43 -42.92 -51.59
N PRO A 7 18.70 -41.68 -51.14
CA PRO A 7 19.41 -41.19 -49.94
C PRO A 7 18.56 -40.14 -49.14
N LYS A 8 19.16 -39.53 -48.09
CA LYS A 8 18.80 -38.26 -47.39
C LYS A 8 17.62 -38.25 -46.40
N ALA A 9 17.96 -37.99 -45.14
CA ALA A 9 17.17 -37.20 -44.18
C ALA A 9 18.16 -36.59 -43.17
N ASN A 10 18.74 -35.44 -43.53
CA ASN A 10 18.51 -34.16 -42.85
C ASN A 10 18.62 -34.26 -41.32
N GLU A 11 19.85 -34.08 -40.83
CA GLU A 11 20.11 -33.50 -39.52
C GLU A 11 19.67 -32.03 -39.59
N ASP A 12 18.47 -31.73 -39.11
CA ASP A 12 18.08 -30.36 -38.77
C ASP A 12 17.31 -30.45 -37.46
N THR A 13 18.05 -30.28 -36.37
CA THR A 13 17.50 -30.05 -35.03
C THR A 13 16.80 -28.70 -35.06
N PRO A 14 15.47 -28.60 -34.86
CA PRO A 14 14.83 -27.30 -34.77
C PRO A 14 15.23 -26.64 -33.44
N SER A 15 16.09 -25.64 -33.59
CA SER A 15 16.49 -24.63 -32.63
C SER A 15 15.28 -24.13 -31.81
N ASN A 16 15.16 -24.61 -30.58
CA ASN A 16 14.14 -24.21 -29.61
C ASN A 16 14.45 -22.83 -28.99
N ARG A 17 14.81 -21.85 -29.82
CA ARG A 17 15.30 -20.52 -29.38
C ARG A 17 14.30 -19.39 -29.57
N HIS A 18 13.05 -19.67 -29.93
CA HIS A 18 12.09 -18.62 -30.22
C HIS A 18 10.74 -18.80 -29.53
N ILE A 19 10.76 -19.00 -28.21
CA ILE A 19 9.57 -18.82 -27.35
C ILE A 19 9.89 -18.01 -26.08
N GLN A 20 11.17 -17.76 -25.77
CA GLN A 20 11.57 -17.17 -24.50
C GLN A 20 11.94 -15.69 -24.62
N GLU A 21 11.05 -14.88 -25.19
CA GLU A 21 11.21 -13.41 -25.18
C GLU A 21 9.85 -12.70 -25.16
N GLN A 22 8.90 -13.21 -24.37
CA GLN A 22 7.66 -12.50 -24.04
C GLN A 22 7.28 -12.57 -22.55
N ALA A 23 8.15 -13.10 -21.69
CA ALA A 23 7.87 -13.31 -20.27
C ALA A 23 8.30 -12.16 -19.34
N ASP A 24 8.84 -11.06 -19.89
CA ASP A 24 9.43 -9.98 -19.07
C ASP A 24 8.93 -8.58 -19.43
N ARG A 25 7.66 -8.48 -19.84
CA ARG A 25 6.95 -7.20 -19.74
C ARG A 25 6.49 -7.05 -18.29
N PRO A 26 6.85 -5.98 -17.57
CA PRO A 26 6.19 -5.69 -16.31
C PRO A 26 4.70 -5.57 -16.61
N ALA A 27 3.88 -6.37 -15.93
CA ALA A 27 2.44 -6.26 -16.01
C ALA A 27 2.07 -4.81 -15.71
N SER A 28 1.49 -4.11 -16.69
CA SER A 28 0.90 -2.80 -16.43
C SER A 28 -0.09 -2.98 -15.27
N PRO A 29 -0.02 -2.16 -14.21
CA PRO A 29 -0.91 -2.31 -13.07
C PRO A 29 -2.36 -2.29 -13.55
N SER A 30 -3.11 -3.31 -13.14
CA SER A 30 -4.51 -3.48 -13.53
C SER A 30 -5.31 -2.27 -13.04
N ALA A 31 -6.44 -1.96 -13.68
CA ALA A 31 -7.29 -0.84 -13.24
C ALA A 31 -7.71 -0.98 -11.75
N GLU A 32 -7.76 -2.20 -11.24
CA GLU A 32 -8.00 -2.54 -9.82
C GLU A 32 -6.82 -2.14 -8.90
N ASP A 33 -5.57 -2.27 -9.36
CA ASP A 33 -4.36 -1.81 -8.62
C ASP A 33 -4.29 -0.27 -8.55
N GLN A 34 -4.94 0.42 -9.49
CA GLN A 34 -5.00 1.88 -9.54
C GLN A 34 -6.13 2.44 -8.65
N GLU A 35 -7.22 1.68 -8.42
CA GLU A 35 -8.26 2.07 -7.47
C GLU A 35 -7.79 1.99 -6.01
N GLY A 36 -6.86 1.07 -5.70
CA GLY A 36 -6.19 0.98 -4.39
C GLY A 36 -5.25 2.14 -4.07
N GLN A 37 -4.92 2.99 -5.06
CA GLN A 37 -4.08 4.19 -4.87
C GLN A 37 -4.89 5.47 -4.68
N ARG A 38 -6.22 5.39 -4.49
CA ARG A 38 -6.94 6.52 -3.91
C ARG A 38 -6.45 6.67 -2.47
N LYS A 39 -5.50 7.58 -2.25
CA LYS A 39 -5.02 7.99 -0.92
C LYS A 39 -6.26 8.24 -0.06
N ALA A 40 -6.55 7.34 0.87
CA ALA A 40 -7.73 7.47 1.73
C ALA A 40 -7.60 8.81 2.46
N THR A 41 -8.48 9.74 2.11
CA THR A 41 -8.39 11.14 2.57
C THR A 41 -9.67 11.48 3.32
N ILE A 42 -9.54 12.16 4.45
CA ILE A 42 -10.70 12.59 5.23
C ILE A 42 -11.45 13.67 4.44
N PRO A 43 -12.77 13.52 4.23
CA PRO A 43 -13.55 14.53 3.51
C PRO A 43 -13.43 15.92 4.17
N PRO A 44 -13.12 17.00 3.43
CA PRO A 44 -12.96 18.34 4.00
C PRO A 44 -14.19 18.84 4.77
N GLU A 45 -15.39 18.49 4.31
CA GLU A 45 -16.66 18.83 4.98
C GLU A 45 -16.81 18.16 6.34
N LEU A 46 -16.28 16.94 6.50
CA LEU A 46 -16.28 16.25 7.78
C LEU A 46 -15.31 16.93 8.75
N LEU A 47 -14.11 17.29 8.29
CA LEU A 47 -13.13 18.02 9.09
C LEU A 47 -13.68 19.37 9.54
N ALA A 48 -14.32 20.12 8.65
CA ALA A 48 -14.93 21.40 9.00
C ALA A 48 -16.00 21.26 10.08
N LYS A 49 -16.84 20.22 10.00
CA LYS A 49 -17.86 19.91 11.02
C LYS A 49 -17.24 19.50 12.36
N LEU A 50 -16.26 18.60 12.34
CA LEU A 50 -15.55 18.17 13.55
C LEU A 50 -14.90 19.36 14.25
N LEU A 51 -14.15 20.16 13.50
CA LEU A 51 -13.49 21.35 14.05
C LEU A 51 -14.51 22.31 14.66
N LYS A 52 -15.62 22.61 13.95
CA LYS A 52 -16.65 23.51 14.47
C LYS A 52 -17.32 22.98 15.74
N ASN A 53 -17.51 21.68 15.88
CA ASN A 53 -18.11 21.06 17.07
C ASN A 53 -17.25 21.21 18.34
N PHE A 54 -15.94 21.38 18.20
CA PHE A 54 -15.01 21.55 19.33
C PHE A 54 -14.62 23.03 19.56
N MET A 55 -15.18 23.99 18.82
CA MET A 55 -14.99 25.41 19.08
C MET A 55 -15.99 25.88 20.14
N GLU A 56 -15.52 26.70 21.09
CA GLU A 56 -16.40 27.29 22.12
C GLU A 56 -17.30 28.38 21.55
N ASP A 57 -16.81 29.17 20.59
CA ASP A 57 -17.56 30.24 19.93
C ASP A 57 -18.15 29.77 18.59
N GLU A 58 -19.49 29.77 18.51
CA GLU A 58 -20.25 29.43 17.30
C GLU A 58 -19.96 30.37 16.10
N GLY A 59 -19.50 31.59 16.37
CA GLY A 59 -19.09 32.59 15.40
C GLY A 59 -17.74 32.29 14.74
N THR A 60 -16.96 31.34 15.28
CA THR A 60 -15.65 30.97 14.75
C THR A 60 -15.75 30.45 13.32
N LYS A 61 -14.96 31.04 12.42
CA LYS A 61 -14.85 30.65 11.02
C LYS A 61 -13.47 30.12 10.73
N ILE A 62 -13.40 28.99 10.03
CA ILE A 62 -12.17 28.36 9.61
C ILE A 62 -12.03 28.55 8.11
N SER A 63 -10.87 29.04 7.67
CA SER A 63 -10.61 29.22 6.23
C SER A 63 -10.47 27.87 5.53
N GLY A 64 -10.80 27.81 4.24
CA GLY A 64 -10.62 26.57 3.47
C GLY A 64 -9.18 26.08 3.44
N ALA A 65 -8.21 26.99 3.43
CA ALA A 65 -6.79 26.64 3.55
C ALA A 65 -6.47 25.98 4.90
N ALA A 66 -7.00 26.50 6.01
CA ALA A 66 -6.82 25.90 7.32
C ALA A 66 -7.46 24.51 7.41
N THR A 67 -8.69 24.33 6.90
CA THR A 67 -9.34 23.01 6.85
C THR A 67 -8.50 22.00 6.06
N LYS A 68 -7.89 22.42 4.94
CA LYS A 68 -6.99 21.57 4.16
C LYS A 68 -5.74 21.19 4.96
N THR A 69 -5.11 22.15 5.63
CA THR A 69 -3.92 21.90 6.46
C THR A 69 -4.22 20.94 7.61
N VAL A 70 -5.36 21.11 8.29
CA VAL A 70 -5.80 20.17 9.32
C VAL A 70 -6.02 18.77 8.73
N GLY A 71 -6.52 18.67 7.50
CA GLY A 71 -6.65 17.39 6.80
C GLY A 71 -5.32 16.67 6.62
N GLU A 72 -4.27 17.39 6.22
CA GLU A 72 -2.91 16.81 6.12
C GLU A 72 -2.34 16.46 7.50
N TYR A 73 -2.57 17.29 8.52
CA TYR A 73 -2.18 17.00 9.91
C TYR A 73 -2.84 15.72 10.42
N MET A 74 -4.16 15.57 10.24
CA MET A 74 -4.88 14.36 10.65
C MET A 74 -4.44 13.14 9.85
N HIS A 75 -4.14 13.30 8.56
CA HIS A 75 -3.59 12.22 7.74
C HIS A 75 -2.23 11.77 8.29
N LEU A 76 -1.35 12.70 8.66
CA LEU A 76 -0.05 12.39 9.27
C LEU A 76 -0.21 11.71 10.63
N PHE A 77 -1.07 12.23 11.50
CA PHE A 77 -1.37 11.64 12.82
C PHE A 77 -1.82 10.18 12.72
N LEU A 78 -2.80 9.88 11.85
CA LEU A 78 -3.30 8.52 11.65
C LEU A 78 -2.24 7.60 11.05
N THR A 79 -1.45 8.12 10.12
CA THR A 79 -0.37 7.37 9.47
C THR A 79 0.71 7.01 10.48
N GLU A 80 1.15 7.96 11.31
CA GLU A 80 2.10 7.72 12.41
C GLU A 80 1.56 6.72 13.44
N ALA A 81 0.29 6.82 13.83
CA ALA A 81 -0.33 5.88 14.75
C ALA A 81 -0.24 4.43 14.23
N VAL A 82 -0.56 4.21 12.94
CA VAL A 82 -0.44 2.89 12.31
C VAL A 82 1.02 2.44 12.22
N TYR A 83 1.93 3.30 11.75
CA TYR A 83 3.34 2.94 11.61
C TYR A 83 3.97 2.56 12.96
N ARG A 84 3.67 3.30 14.03
CA ARG A 84 4.18 3.01 15.38
C ARG A 84 3.59 1.74 15.95
N ALA A 85 2.29 1.50 15.79
CA ALA A 85 1.65 0.24 16.20
C ALA A 85 2.25 -0.96 15.46
N VAL A 86 2.49 -0.84 14.14
CA VAL A 86 3.16 -1.87 13.33
C VAL A 86 4.59 -2.11 13.80
N SER A 87 5.35 -1.06 14.11
CA SER A 87 6.71 -1.20 14.64
C SER A 87 6.70 -1.91 15.98
N ASN A 88 5.85 -1.47 16.92
CA ASN A 88 5.70 -2.09 18.24
C ASN A 88 5.38 -3.59 18.13
N ARG A 89 4.45 -3.97 17.24
CA ARG A 89 4.10 -5.39 17.04
C ARG A 89 5.27 -6.18 16.47
N ARG A 90 5.99 -5.64 15.49
CA ARG A 90 7.16 -6.30 14.87
C ARG A 90 8.31 -6.52 15.83
N ASP A 91 8.48 -5.61 16.79
CA ASP A 91 9.53 -5.71 17.82
C ASP A 91 9.16 -6.76 18.88
N GLY A 92 7.87 -6.90 19.20
CA GLY A 92 7.36 -7.84 20.21
C GLY A 92 7.01 -9.24 19.70
N ASP A 93 6.71 -9.41 18.41
CA ASP A 93 6.25 -10.67 17.82
C ASP A 93 7.12 -11.07 16.60
N PRO A 94 7.96 -12.12 16.73
CA PRO A 94 8.79 -12.61 15.63
C PRO A 94 8.02 -13.01 14.38
N TRP A 95 6.75 -13.41 14.52
CA TRP A 95 5.91 -13.83 13.40
C TRP A 95 5.37 -12.62 12.62
N ALA A 96 5.20 -11.47 13.28
CA ALA A 96 4.72 -10.22 12.67
C ALA A 96 5.79 -9.49 11.83
N LYS A 97 7.01 -10.03 11.72
CA LYS A 97 8.11 -9.45 10.92
C LYS A 97 7.78 -9.32 9.43
N THR A 98 6.83 -10.11 8.94
CA THR A 98 6.33 -10.03 7.57
C THR A 98 4.86 -9.59 7.57
N ASN A 99 4.41 -9.01 6.46
CA ASN A 99 3.01 -8.62 6.32
C ASN A 99 2.04 -9.81 6.35
N ALA A 100 2.52 -11.04 6.10
CA ALA A 100 1.69 -12.25 6.02
C ALA A 100 1.02 -12.63 7.35
N GLY A 101 1.48 -12.09 8.48
CA GLY A 101 0.49 -11.70 9.46
C GLY A 101 1.03 -10.83 10.58
N LEU A 102 1.42 -9.68 10.09
CA LEU A 102 1.11 -8.47 10.81
C LEU A 102 -0.41 -8.36 11.01
N MET A 103 -0.86 -8.60 12.24
CA MET A 103 -2.21 -8.31 12.69
C MET A 103 -2.10 -7.38 13.90
N LEU A 104 -2.66 -6.18 13.78
CA LEU A 104 -2.63 -5.18 14.83
C LEU A 104 -3.74 -5.46 15.85
N GLU A 105 -3.37 -5.42 17.12
CA GLU A 105 -4.31 -5.52 18.23
C GLU A 105 -4.45 -4.17 18.95
N VAL A 106 -5.46 -4.05 19.82
CA VAL A 106 -5.69 -2.82 20.59
C VAL A 106 -4.50 -2.49 21.49
N ASP A 107 -3.88 -3.52 22.08
CA ASP A 107 -2.69 -3.39 22.94
C ASP A 107 -1.48 -2.75 22.22
N ASP A 108 -1.34 -2.99 20.91
CA ASP A 108 -0.27 -2.37 20.11
C ASP A 108 -0.45 -0.84 20.00
N LEU A 109 -1.70 -0.38 19.91
CA LEU A 109 -2.02 1.04 19.88
C LEU A 109 -1.92 1.68 21.27
N GLU A 110 -2.41 1.00 22.31
CA GLU A 110 -2.39 1.50 23.69
C GLU A 110 -0.95 1.74 24.18
N LYS A 111 -0.01 0.85 23.84
CA LYS A 111 1.41 1.01 24.20
C LYS A 111 2.06 2.24 23.59
N ILE A 112 1.69 2.62 22.36
CA ILE A 112 2.27 3.78 21.67
C ILE A 112 1.51 5.08 21.94
N THR A 113 0.29 4.99 22.46
CA THR A 113 -0.61 6.14 22.68
C THR A 113 0.00 7.26 23.52
N PRO A 114 0.69 7.00 24.65
CA PRO A 114 1.25 8.08 25.46
C PRO A 114 2.24 8.96 24.68
N GLN A 115 3.17 8.35 23.93
CA GLN A 115 4.13 9.11 23.14
C GLN A 115 3.50 9.74 21.91
N LEU A 116 2.57 9.04 21.25
CA LEU A 116 1.84 9.58 20.10
C LEU A 116 1.09 10.87 20.46
N LEU A 117 0.49 10.94 21.65
CA LEU A 117 -0.21 12.14 22.11
C LEU A 117 0.73 13.28 22.56
N LEU A 118 1.99 12.99 22.89
CA LEU A 118 2.98 14.02 23.25
C LEU A 118 3.64 14.66 22.02
N ASP A 119 3.68 13.93 20.90
CA ASP A 119 4.28 14.42 19.65
C ASP A 119 3.34 15.32 18.85
N PHE A 120 2.05 15.36 19.19
CA PHE A 120 0.96 16.01 18.44
C PHE A 120 0.18 17.01 19.29
#